data_AF-A0A2V7INQ9-F1
#
_entry.id   AF-A0A2V7INQ9-F1
#
_cell.length_a   1.000
_cell.length_b   1.000
_cell.length_c   1.000
_cell.angle_alpha   90.00
_cell.angle_beta   90.00
_cell.angle_gamma   90.00
#
_symmetry.space_group_name_H-M   'P 1'
#
loop_
_entity.id
_entity.type
_entity.pdbx_description
1 polymer ?
#
loop_
_entity_poly.entity_id
_entity_poly.type
_entity_poly.pdbx_seq_one_letter_code
_entity_poly.pdbx_strand_id
1 'polypeptide(L)'
;MTSLQFLWVVAVAQGVLLVSLVILIILNRWFRLRRSARLQPRRHELDAAMQRWAMGQAPAAEVERALARLPVSLAVDALVTWSARVPGERWQDLSRVLASQWWARVVRINNRSARWWKRLECAHFLSVAATPHDIGRVLRLLRDDHPAVQIAAATTLERLTSPILVTAVLDQLPLLAPTVQAYYASALKKARPAVVRHLQQLFRRPDDPRLPRMIEFAGRL
;
A
#
# COMPACT_ATOMS: atom_id res chain seq x y z
N MET A 1 -6.56 -48.71 26.84
CA MET A 1 -5.30 -48.17 26.26
C MET A 1 -4.37 -47.81 27.40
N THR A 2 -3.13 -48.29 27.39
CA THR A 2 -2.16 -47.96 28.44
C THR A 2 -1.54 -46.59 28.17
N SER A 3 -1.17 -45.86 29.22
CA SER A 3 -0.59 -44.50 29.14
C SER A 3 0.61 -44.41 28.18
N LEU A 4 1.34 -45.52 28.04
CA LEU A 4 2.49 -45.66 27.14
C LEU A 4 2.11 -45.70 25.65
N GLN A 5 0.97 -46.32 25.31
CA GLN A 5 0.44 -46.33 23.94
C GLN A 5 -0.05 -44.94 23.54
N PHE A 6 -0.67 -44.20 24.45
CA PHE A 6 -1.11 -42.82 24.20
C PHE A 6 0.08 -41.89 23.92
N LEU A 7 1.14 -41.96 24.74
CA LEU A 7 2.36 -41.18 24.54
C LEU A 7 3.05 -41.49 23.20
N TRP A 8 3.09 -42.76 22.80
CA TRP A 8 3.64 -43.17 21.50
C TRP A 8 2.85 -42.60 20.32
N VAL A 9 1.52 -42.66 20.38
CA VAL A 9 0.65 -42.09 19.32
C VAL A 9 0.86 -40.58 19.20
N VAL A 10 0.92 -39.87 20.33
CA VAL A 10 1.17 -38.41 20.34
C VAL A 10 2.55 -38.08 19.77
N ALA A 11 3.59 -38.82 20.17
CA ALA A 11 4.95 -38.61 19.69
C ALA A 11 5.07 -38.84 18.17
N VAL A 12 4.44 -39.89 17.65
CA VAL A 12 4.41 -40.17 16.20
C VAL A 12 3.65 -39.08 15.46
N ALA A 13 2.50 -38.65 15.96
CA ALA A 13 1.71 -37.58 15.34
C ALA A 13 2.50 -36.25 15.31
N GLN A 14 3.17 -35.90 16.40
CA GLN A 14 4.05 -34.72 16.47
C GLN A 14 5.23 -34.82 15.52
N GLY A 15 5.84 -36.01 15.40
CA GLY A 15 6.93 -36.26 14.45
C GLY A 15 6.50 -36.06 13.00
N VAL A 16 5.33 -36.62 12.62
CA VAL A 16 4.76 -36.44 11.28
C VAL A 16 4.42 -34.98 10.99
N LEU A 17 3.86 -34.26 11.97
CA LEU A 17 3.55 -32.84 11.85
C LEU A 17 4.84 -32.02 11.61
N LEU A 18 5.88 -32.26 12.40
CA LEU A 18 7.18 -31.59 12.28
C LEU A 18 7.80 -31.83 10.91
N VAL A 19 7.86 -33.09 10.48
CA VAL A 19 8.41 -33.46 9.16
C VAL A 19 7.62 -32.79 8.04
N SER A 20 6.29 -32.79 8.12
CA SER A 20 5.41 -32.14 7.14
C SER A 20 5.67 -30.63 7.07
N LEU A 21 5.85 -29.99 8.22
CA LEU A 21 6.10 -28.55 8.32
C LEU A 21 7.48 -28.19 7.75
N VAL A 22 8.51 -29.00 8.03
CA VAL A 22 9.85 -28.84 7.44
C VAL A 22 9.79 -29.00 5.92
N ILE A 23 9.12 -30.04 5.43
CA ILE A 23 8.93 -30.26 3.98
C ILE A 23 8.23 -29.06 3.33
N LEU A 24 7.16 -28.56 3.96
CA LEU A 24 6.42 -27.39 3.48
C LEU A 24 7.31 -26.14 3.41
N ILE A 25 8.13 -25.89 4.43
CA ILE A 25 9.07 -24.76 4.45
C ILE A 25 10.09 -24.88 3.31
N ILE A 26 10.69 -26.06 3.13
CA ILE A 26 11.70 -26.31 2.09
C ILE A 26 11.08 -26.11 0.70
N LEU A 27 9.92 -26.71 0.43
CA LEU A 27 9.20 -26.55 -0.82
C LEU A 27 8.85 -25.08 -1.07
N ASN A 28 8.29 -24.39 -0.08
CA ASN A 28 7.94 -22.98 -0.20
C ASN A 28 9.18 -22.11 -0.49
N ARG A 29 10.30 -22.36 0.20
CA ARG A 29 11.56 -21.65 -0.02
C ARG A 29 12.11 -21.92 -1.42
N TRP A 30 12.09 -23.17 -1.87
CA TRP A 30 12.57 -23.55 -3.19
C TRP A 30 11.71 -22.97 -4.32
N PHE A 31 10.39 -23.02 -4.18
CA PHE A 31 9.47 -22.37 -5.12
C PHE A 31 9.71 -20.86 -5.18
N ARG A 32 9.91 -20.21 -4.04
CA ARG A 32 10.28 -18.78 -4.01
C ARG A 32 11.61 -18.52 -4.70
N LEU A 33 12.64 -19.31 -4.42
CA LEU A 33 13.98 -19.14 -5.02
C LEU A 33 13.94 -19.34 -6.55
N ARG A 34 13.30 -20.41 -7.04
CA ARG A 34 13.14 -20.65 -8.48
C ARG A 34 12.33 -19.55 -9.15
N ARG A 35 11.25 -19.10 -8.52
CA ARG A 35 10.43 -18.01 -9.03
C ARG A 35 11.21 -16.69 -9.05
N SER A 36 11.99 -16.41 -8.01
CA SER A 36 12.88 -15.24 -7.95
C SER A 36 13.93 -15.27 -9.05
N ALA A 37 14.62 -16.39 -9.28
CA ALA A 37 15.63 -16.52 -10.32
C ALA A 37 15.06 -16.26 -11.74
N ARG A 38 13.85 -16.77 -12.02
CA ARG A 38 13.16 -16.51 -13.30
C ARG A 38 12.73 -15.05 -13.47
N LEU A 39 12.43 -14.36 -12.37
CA LEU A 39 11.92 -12.98 -12.38
C LEU A 39 13.02 -11.94 -12.24
N GLN A 40 14.22 -12.34 -11.80
CA GLN A 40 15.39 -11.49 -11.65
C GLN A 40 15.79 -10.76 -12.93
N PRO A 41 15.86 -11.37 -14.13
CA PRO A 41 16.17 -10.63 -15.35
C PRO A 41 15.09 -9.56 -15.66
N ARG A 42 13.82 -9.89 -15.48
CA ARG A 42 12.71 -8.94 -15.71
C ARG A 42 12.71 -7.79 -14.70
N ARG A 43 13.14 -8.03 -13.47
CA ARG A 43 13.33 -6.98 -12.45
C ARG A 43 14.48 -6.05 -12.84
N HIS A 44 15.62 -6.60 -13.27
CA HIS A 44 16.74 -5.80 -13.75
C HIS A 44 16.37 -4.97 -14.99
N GLU A 45 15.60 -5.53 -15.93
CA GLU A 45 15.05 -4.78 -17.07
C GLU A 45 14.18 -3.60 -16.61
N LEU A 46 13.28 -3.83 -15.65
CA LEU A 46 12.46 -2.75 -15.09
C LEU A 46 13.32 -1.70 -14.40
N ASP A 47 14.24 -2.09 -13.52
CA ASP A 47 15.09 -1.13 -12.80
C ASP A 47 15.93 -0.29 -13.76
N ALA A 48 16.45 -0.88 -14.83
CA ALA A 48 17.16 -0.16 -15.88
C ALA A 48 16.24 0.81 -16.67
N ALA A 49 15.00 0.40 -16.97
CA ALA A 49 14.03 1.27 -17.62
C ALA A 49 13.61 2.44 -16.69
N MET A 50 13.37 2.15 -15.41
CA MET A 50 13.06 3.14 -14.39
C MET A 50 14.19 4.14 -14.19
N GLN A 51 15.44 3.67 -14.15
CA GLN A 51 16.61 4.53 -14.02
C GLN A 51 16.78 5.48 -15.21
N ARG A 52 16.71 4.96 -16.44
CA ARG A 52 16.81 5.79 -17.66
C ARG A 52 15.67 6.80 -17.74
N TRP A 53 14.44 6.37 -17.44
CA TRP A 53 13.29 7.27 -17.39
C TRP A 53 13.43 8.32 -16.27
N ALA A 54 13.92 7.95 -15.09
CA ALA A 54 14.21 8.88 -13.99
C ALA A 54 15.33 9.88 -14.34
N MET A 55 16.26 9.52 -15.22
CA MET A 55 17.30 10.43 -15.77
C MET A 55 16.81 11.25 -16.97
N GLY A 56 15.60 11.01 -17.48
CA GLY A 56 15.04 11.72 -18.64
C GLY A 56 15.56 11.21 -19.98
N GLN A 57 16.23 10.07 -19.97
CA GLN A 57 16.86 9.44 -21.14
C GLN A 57 15.92 8.45 -21.84
N ALA A 58 14.72 8.22 -21.30
CA ALA A 58 13.73 7.29 -21.85
C ALA A 58 12.30 7.80 -21.62
N PRO A 59 11.36 7.49 -22.53
CA PRO A 59 9.95 7.82 -22.37
C PRO A 59 9.25 6.89 -21.37
N ALA A 60 8.13 7.35 -20.78
CA ALA A 60 7.32 6.56 -19.83
C ALA A 60 6.80 5.24 -20.41
N ALA A 61 6.57 5.19 -21.73
CA ALA A 61 6.14 3.99 -22.45
C ALA A 61 7.13 2.81 -22.33
N GLU A 62 8.41 3.09 -22.06
CA GLU A 62 9.39 2.03 -21.80
C GLU A 62 9.20 1.39 -20.42
N VAL A 63 8.96 2.21 -19.40
CA VAL A 63 8.60 1.76 -18.05
C VAL A 63 7.31 0.93 -18.09
N GLU A 64 6.30 1.38 -18.82
CA GLU A 64 5.04 0.64 -18.96
C GLU A 64 5.21 -0.75 -19.58
N ARG A 65 6.01 -0.85 -20.65
CA ARG A 65 6.31 -2.13 -21.29
C ARG A 65 7.06 -3.06 -20.33
N ALA A 66 7.98 -2.53 -19.54
CA ALA A 66 8.69 -3.32 -18.53
C ALA A 66 7.76 -3.79 -17.41
N LEU A 67 6.88 -2.91 -16.90
CA LEU A 67 5.89 -3.23 -15.87
C LEU A 67 4.90 -4.30 -16.35
N ALA A 68 4.43 -4.23 -17.60
CA ALA A 68 3.47 -5.18 -18.16
C ALA A 68 4.01 -6.63 -18.26
N ARG A 69 5.35 -6.82 -18.25
CA ARG A 69 5.99 -8.14 -18.28
C ARG A 69 6.12 -8.79 -16.90
N LEU A 70 5.86 -8.04 -15.84
CA LEU A 70 5.96 -8.50 -14.47
C LEU A 70 4.62 -8.99 -13.93
N PRO A 71 4.63 -9.94 -12.97
CA PRO A 71 3.46 -10.19 -12.13
C PRO A 71 3.04 -8.89 -11.42
N VAL A 72 1.73 -8.65 -11.38
CA VAL A 72 1.12 -7.42 -10.83
C VAL A 72 1.69 -7.03 -9.46
N SER A 73 1.83 -7.98 -8.54
CA SER A 73 2.36 -7.71 -7.19
C SER A 73 3.76 -7.12 -7.25
N LEU A 74 4.62 -7.62 -8.15
CA LEU A 74 5.99 -7.13 -8.30
C LEU A 74 6.05 -5.78 -9.00
N ALA A 75 5.14 -5.53 -9.96
CA ALA A 75 4.99 -4.23 -10.57
C ALA A 75 4.60 -3.18 -9.52
N VAL A 76 3.65 -3.50 -8.64
CA VAL A 76 3.24 -2.62 -7.52
C VAL A 76 4.40 -2.39 -6.56
N ASP A 77 5.09 -3.44 -6.11
CA ASP A 77 6.24 -3.32 -5.19
C ASP A 77 7.36 -2.44 -5.78
N ALA A 78 7.64 -2.59 -7.08
CA ALA A 78 8.63 -1.76 -7.77
C ALA A 78 8.19 -0.30 -7.87
N LEU A 79 6.91 -0.05 -8.17
CA LEU A 79 6.36 1.31 -8.19
C LEU A 79 6.46 1.99 -6.81
N VAL A 80 6.12 1.27 -5.74
CA VAL A 80 6.29 1.76 -4.35
C VAL A 80 7.74 2.15 -4.09
N THR A 81 8.68 1.27 -4.44
CA THR A 81 10.12 1.48 -4.23
C THR A 81 10.64 2.70 -4.98
N TRP A 82 10.25 2.86 -6.24
CA TRP A 82 10.74 3.94 -7.10
C TRP A 82 10.03 5.28 -6.86
N SER A 83 8.80 5.28 -6.36
CA SER A 83 8.03 6.51 -6.11
C SER A 83 8.70 7.46 -5.12
N ALA A 84 9.51 6.92 -4.21
CA ALA A 84 10.27 7.69 -3.23
C ALA A 84 11.57 8.29 -3.81
N ARG A 85 12.00 7.85 -4.99
CA ARG A 85 13.29 8.20 -5.61
C ARG A 85 13.17 9.18 -6.79
N VAL A 86 11.97 9.33 -7.35
CA VAL A 86 11.73 10.09 -8.59
C VAL A 86 10.97 11.39 -8.28
N PRO A 87 11.32 12.52 -8.91
CA PRO A 87 10.61 13.79 -8.73
C PRO A 87 9.10 13.70 -8.99
N GLY A 88 8.33 14.47 -8.22
CA GLY A 88 6.87 14.40 -8.18
C GLY A 88 6.16 14.63 -9.53
N GLU A 89 6.58 15.63 -10.31
CA GLU A 89 5.93 15.96 -11.59
C GLU A 89 6.06 14.83 -12.62
N ARG A 90 7.28 14.33 -12.82
CA ARG A 90 7.53 13.21 -13.73
C ARG A 90 6.77 11.96 -13.28
N TRP A 91 6.69 11.72 -11.98
CA TRP A 91 5.89 10.61 -11.45
C TRP A 91 4.38 10.79 -11.69
N GLN A 92 3.87 12.01 -11.65
CA GLN A 92 2.47 12.31 -11.97
C GLN A 92 2.14 12.06 -13.44
N ASP A 93 3.10 12.25 -14.36
CA ASP A 93 2.90 11.84 -15.76
C ASP A 93 2.79 10.32 -15.87
N LEU A 94 3.70 9.57 -15.23
CA LEU A 94 3.63 8.11 -15.22
C LEU A 94 2.33 7.60 -14.58
N SER A 95 1.88 8.18 -13.47
CA SER A 95 0.63 7.76 -12.83
C SER A 95 -0.59 7.97 -13.73
N ARG A 96 -0.60 9.04 -14.53
CA ARG A 96 -1.62 9.27 -15.56
C ARG A 96 -1.60 8.19 -16.62
N VAL A 97 -0.43 7.78 -17.11
CA VAL A 97 -0.40 6.69 -18.11
C VAL A 97 -0.77 5.34 -17.50
N LEU A 98 -0.33 5.06 -16.27
CA LEU A 98 -0.76 3.86 -15.53
C LEU A 98 -2.28 3.79 -15.30
N ALA A 99 -3.01 4.89 -15.42
CA ALA A 99 -4.48 4.88 -15.33
C ALA A 99 -5.15 4.15 -16.50
N SER A 100 -4.55 4.14 -17.70
CA SER A 100 -5.12 3.50 -18.90
C SER A 100 -4.81 1.99 -18.95
N GLN A 101 -3.78 1.54 -18.24
CA GLN A 101 -3.30 0.16 -18.27
C GLN A 101 -4.33 -0.83 -17.71
N TRP A 102 -4.53 -1.95 -18.43
CA TRP A 102 -5.57 -2.94 -18.09
C TRP A 102 -5.33 -3.57 -16.71
N TRP A 103 -4.09 -3.92 -16.39
CA TRP A 103 -3.74 -4.57 -15.12
C TRP A 103 -3.92 -3.59 -13.95
N ALA A 104 -3.68 -2.30 -14.17
CA ALA A 104 -3.90 -1.26 -13.18
C ALA A 104 -5.39 -1.05 -12.88
N ARG A 105 -6.27 -1.21 -13.89
CA ARG A 105 -7.72 -1.26 -13.67
C ARG A 105 -8.12 -2.46 -12.80
N VAL A 106 -7.55 -3.64 -13.06
CA VAL A 106 -7.80 -4.84 -12.25
C VAL A 106 -7.36 -4.63 -10.80
N VAL A 107 -6.17 -4.06 -10.55
CA VAL A 107 -5.70 -3.74 -9.19
C VAL A 107 -6.65 -2.78 -8.49
N ARG A 108 -7.11 -1.73 -9.17
CA ARG A 108 -8.07 -0.77 -8.59
C ARG A 108 -9.39 -1.42 -8.18
N ILE A 109 -9.89 -2.41 -8.93
CA ILE A 109 -11.14 -3.13 -8.60
C ILE A 109 -10.99 -3.94 -7.30
N ASN A 110 -9.78 -4.40 -6.96
CA ASN A 110 -9.52 -5.20 -5.76
C ASN A 110 -9.77 -4.45 -4.44
N ASN A 111 -10.06 -3.14 -4.45
CA ASN A 111 -10.43 -2.39 -3.24
C ASN A 111 -11.66 -2.97 -2.48
N ARG A 112 -12.48 -3.79 -3.14
CA ARG A 112 -13.65 -4.49 -2.55
C ARG A 112 -13.46 -6.00 -2.37
N SER A 113 -12.25 -6.51 -2.61
CA SER A 113 -11.99 -7.95 -2.51
C SER A 113 -12.24 -8.44 -1.08
N ALA A 114 -12.87 -9.62 -0.93
CA ALA A 114 -12.99 -10.29 0.36
C ALA A 114 -11.61 -10.62 0.97
N ARG A 115 -10.62 -10.87 0.12
CA ARG A 115 -9.23 -11.15 0.53
C ARG A 115 -8.51 -9.85 0.87
N TRP A 116 -8.15 -9.65 2.14
CA TRP A 116 -7.49 -8.44 2.62
C TRP A 116 -6.16 -8.15 1.91
N TRP A 117 -5.38 -9.17 1.56
CA TRP A 117 -4.10 -8.99 0.86
C TRP A 117 -4.27 -8.40 -0.55
N LYS A 118 -5.43 -8.60 -1.20
CA LYS A 118 -5.76 -7.96 -2.48
C LYS A 118 -6.17 -6.50 -2.30
N ARG A 119 -6.83 -6.15 -1.19
CA ARG A 119 -7.10 -4.76 -0.82
C ARG A 119 -5.82 -4.02 -0.47
N LEU A 120 -4.88 -4.68 0.21
CA LEU A 120 -3.55 -4.14 0.48
C LEU A 120 -2.75 -3.86 -0.80
N GLU A 121 -2.72 -4.80 -1.75
CA GLU A 121 -2.10 -4.60 -3.07
C GLU A 121 -2.71 -3.38 -3.80
N CYS A 122 -4.03 -3.19 -3.70
CA CYS A 122 -4.71 -2.01 -4.21
C CYS A 122 -4.29 -0.72 -3.47
N ALA A 123 -4.22 -0.75 -2.15
CA ALA A 123 -3.80 0.40 -1.34
C ALA A 123 -2.36 0.84 -1.66
N HIS A 124 -1.42 -0.11 -1.77
CA HIS A 124 -0.04 0.16 -2.20
C HIS A 124 0.04 0.71 -3.62
N PHE A 125 -0.79 0.20 -4.54
CA PHE A 125 -0.82 0.75 -5.89
C PHE A 125 -1.38 2.19 -5.90
N LEU A 126 -2.44 2.45 -5.13
CA LEU A 126 -3.01 3.80 -5.03
C LEU A 126 -2.05 4.78 -4.33
N SER A 127 -1.22 4.35 -3.38
CA SER A 127 -0.26 5.25 -2.74
C SER A 127 0.78 5.85 -3.70
N VAL A 128 0.94 5.25 -4.88
CA VAL A 128 1.87 5.72 -5.91
C VAL A 128 1.20 6.19 -7.19
N ALA A 129 0.04 5.63 -7.55
CA ALA A 129 -0.60 5.86 -8.84
C ALA A 129 -2.06 6.34 -8.73
N ALA A 130 -2.48 6.81 -7.55
CA ALA A 130 -3.82 7.36 -7.40
C ALA A 130 -4.01 8.64 -8.22
N THR A 131 -5.20 8.74 -8.79
CA THR A 131 -5.71 9.94 -9.48
C THR A 131 -6.91 10.49 -8.70
N PRO A 132 -7.41 11.71 -8.99
CA PRO A 132 -8.62 12.23 -8.36
C PRO A 132 -9.84 11.28 -8.47
N HIS A 133 -9.92 10.47 -9.52
CA HIS A 133 -10.97 9.45 -9.69
C HIS A 133 -10.91 8.30 -8.68
N ASP A 134 -9.81 8.17 -7.94
CA ASP A 134 -9.60 7.11 -6.95
C ASP A 134 -10.01 7.52 -5.53
N ILE A 135 -10.42 8.78 -5.29
CA ILE A 135 -10.79 9.29 -3.96
C ILE A 135 -11.82 8.36 -3.27
N GLY A 136 -12.87 7.95 -3.98
CA GLY A 136 -13.88 7.05 -3.41
C GLY A 136 -13.36 5.64 -3.07
N ARG A 137 -12.32 5.16 -3.76
CA ARG A 137 -11.65 3.88 -3.44
C ARG A 137 -10.75 4.06 -2.21
N VAL A 138 -9.99 5.14 -2.15
CA VAL A 138 -9.12 5.47 -1.02
C VAL A 138 -9.95 5.64 0.26
N LEU A 139 -11.05 6.39 0.21
CA LEU A 139 -11.95 6.55 1.35
C LEU A 139 -12.41 5.21 1.92
N ARG A 140 -12.73 4.23 1.07
CA ARG A 140 -13.08 2.88 1.52
C ARG A 140 -11.91 2.19 2.23
N LEU A 141 -10.71 2.25 1.65
CA LEU A 141 -9.53 1.58 2.19
C LEU A 141 -9.02 2.23 3.50
N LEU A 142 -9.26 3.53 3.69
CA LEU A 142 -8.99 4.20 4.98
C LEU A 142 -9.88 3.65 6.11
N ARG A 143 -11.07 3.13 5.78
CA ARG A 143 -11.99 2.49 6.73
C ARG A 143 -11.94 0.96 6.68
N ASP A 144 -10.87 0.38 6.14
CA ASP A 144 -10.74 -1.08 6.05
C ASP A 144 -10.66 -1.71 7.44
N ASP A 145 -11.18 -2.93 7.60
CA ASP A 145 -11.07 -3.66 8.87
C ASP A 145 -9.63 -4.06 9.19
N HIS A 146 -8.76 -4.17 8.18
CA HIS A 146 -7.40 -4.64 8.35
C HIS A 146 -6.40 -3.46 8.49
N PRO A 147 -5.67 -3.33 9.62
CA PRO A 147 -4.76 -2.20 9.89
C PRO A 147 -3.70 -1.95 8.81
N ALA A 148 -3.12 -3.00 8.23
CA ALA A 148 -2.14 -2.83 7.16
C ALA A 148 -2.71 -2.12 5.93
N VAL A 149 -4.00 -2.34 5.60
CA VAL A 149 -4.67 -1.69 4.48
C VAL A 149 -4.92 -0.22 4.79
N GLN A 150 -5.35 0.10 6.01
CA GLN A 150 -5.53 1.47 6.51
C GLN A 150 -4.23 2.27 6.40
N ILE A 151 -3.12 1.73 6.92
CA ILE A 151 -1.81 2.37 6.89
C ILE A 151 -1.36 2.63 5.45
N ALA A 152 -1.46 1.62 4.57
CA ALA A 152 -1.14 1.78 3.16
C ALA A 152 -2.00 2.85 2.48
N ALA A 153 -3.31 2.87 2.75
CA ALA A 153 -4.22 3.86 2.20
C ALA A 153 -3.90 5.29 2.67
N ALA A 154 -3.49 5.47 3.93
CA ALA A 154 -3.12 6.79 4.46
C ALA A 154 -1.96 7.44 3.71
N THR A 155 -1.03 6.65 3.18
CA THR A 155 0.09 7.20 2.39
C THR A 155 -0.34 7.87 1.08
N THR A 156 -1.57 7.63 0.61
CA THR A 156 -2.12 8.32 -0.58
C THR A 156 -2.36 9.82 -0.36
N LEU A 157 -2.49 10.27 0.89
CA LEU A 157 -2.78 11.68 1.23
C LEU A 157 -1.67 12.63 0.77
N GLU A 158 -0.43 12.16 0.75
CA GLU A 158 0.72 12.93 0.25
C GLU A 158 0.54 13.32 -1.22
N ARG A 159 -0.14 12.47 -2.00
CA ARG A 159 -0.33 12.65 -3.44
C ARG A 159 -1.66 13.29 -3.79
N LEU A 160 -2.73 12.74 -3.24
CA LEU A 160 -4.07 13.28 -3.43
C LEU A 160 -4.28 14.34 -2.36
N THR A 161 -3.91 15.58 -2.68
CA THR A 161 -4.13 16.80 -1.88
C THR A 161 -5.64 17.15 -1.76
N SER A 162 -6.47 16.14 -1.54
CA SER A 162 -7.92 16.21 -1.49
C SER A 162 -8.37 16.53 -0.06
N PRO A 163 -9.09 17.65 0.16
CA PRO A 163 -9.63 18.00 1.47
C PRO A 163 -10.48 16.88 2.06
N ILE A 164 -11.26 16.18 1.23
CA ILE A 164 -12.15 15.09 1.66
C ILE A 164 -11.38 13.93 2.30
N LEU A 165 -10.21 13.58 1.75
CA LEU A 165 -9.35 12.54 2.32
C LEU A 165 -8.74 12.99 3.65
N VAL A 166 -8.31 14.25 3.73
CA VAL A 166 -7.78 14.83 4.97
C VAL A 166 -8.85 14.81 6.06
N THR A 167 -10.07 15.26 5.77
CA THR A 167 -11.19 15.21 6.73
C THR A 167 -11.46 13.78 7.20
N ALA A 168 -11.52 12.82 6.27
CA ALA A 168 -11.79 11.43 6.61
C ALA A 168 -10.72 10.83 7.55
N VAL A 169 -9.44 11.14 7.31
CA VAL A 169 -8.33 10.69 8.16
C VAL A 169 -8.41 11.36 9.54
N LEU A 170 -8.69 12.65 9.61
CA LEU A 170 -8.85 13.38 10.87
C LEU A 170 -10.03 12.88 11.70
N ASP A 171 -11.17 12.61 11.06
CA ASP A 171 -12.37 12.08 11.72
C ASP A 171 -12.11 10.67 12.30
N GLN A 172 -11.30 9.86 11.62
CA GLN A 172 -10.98 8.51 12.06
C GLN A 172 -9.90 8.44 13.12
N LEU A 173 -8.96 9.39 13.15
CA LEU A 173 -7.77 9.34 14.01
C LEU A 173 -8.06 8.92 15.46
N PRO A 174 -9.07 9.48 16.17
CA PRO A 174 -9.34 9.15 17.56
C PRO A 174 -9.84 7.71 17.78
N LEU A 175 -10.37 7.07 16.73
CA LEU A 175 -10.97 5.74 16.77
C LEU A 175 -9.99 4.62 16.44
N LEU A 176 -8.79 4.96 15.96
CA LEU A 176 -7.80 3.99 15.52
C LEU A 176 -6.95 3.48 16.70
N ALA A 177 -6.41 2.27 16.57
CA ALA A 177 -5.42 1.76 17.51
C ALA A 177 -4.16 2.66 17.55
N PRO A 178 -3.47 2.82 18.69
CA PRO A 178 -2.37 3.76 18.86
C PRO A 178 -1.27 3.66 17.79
N THR A 179 -0.91 2.43 17.38
CA THR A 179 0.07 2.21 16.32
C THR A 179 -0.39 2.79 14.98
N VAL A 180 -1.66 2.60 14.61
CA VAL A 180 -2.22 3.11 13.34
C VAL A 180 -2.34 4.63 13.39
N GLN A 181 -2.68 5.20 14.56
CA GLN A 181 -2.71 6.65 14.76
C GLN A 181 -1.36 7.30 14.45
N ALA A 182 -0.25 6.69 14.89
CA ALA A 182 1.10 7.21 14.61
C ALA A 182 1.41 7.26 13.11
N TYR A 183 1.01 6.22 12.36
CA TYR A 183 1.16 6.20 10.90
C TYR A 183 0.28 7.26 10.21
N TYR A 184 -0.97 7.43 10.65
CA TYR A 184 -1.88 8.44 10.12
C TYR A 184 -1.36 9.85 10.40
N ALA A 185 -0.83 10.11 11.61
CA ALA A 185 -0.20 11.36 11.96
C ALA A 185 1.03 11.65 11.09
N SER A 186 1.88 10.65 10.84
CA SER A 186 3.01 10.78 9.92
C SER A 186 2.57 11.10 8.49
N ALA A 187 1.52 10.45 7.98
CA ALA A 187 0.96 10.72 6.66
C ALA A 187 0.39 12.15 6.56
N LEU A 188 -0.33 12.62 7.58
CA LEU A 188 -0.84 13.98 7.65
C LEU A 188 0.30 15.02 7.69
N LYS A 189 1.39 14.73 8.40
CA LYS A 189 2.58 15.58 8.43
C LYS A 189 3.23 15.71 7.05
N LYS A 190 3.30 14.62 6.27
CA LYS A 190 3.77 14.67 4.89
C LYS A 190 2.82 15.44 3.96
N ALA A 191 1.52 15.37 4.24
CA ALA A 191 0.49 16.14 3.54
C ALA A 191 0.26 17.55 4.12
N ARG A 192 1.19 18.11 4.90
CA ARG A 192 1.02 19.37 5.64
C ARG A 192 0.41 20.53 4.83
N PRO A 193 0.82 20.82 3.57
CA PRO A 193 0.21 21.91 2.81
C PRO A 193 -1.30 21.70 2.58
N ALA A 194 -1.73 20.46 2.34
CA ALA A 194 -3.14 20.10 2.20
C ALA A 194 -3.90 20.28 3.51
N VAL A 195 -3.28 19.82 4.60
CA VAL A 195 -3.85 19.87 5.95
C VAL A 195 -4.03 21.31 6.40
N VAL A 196 -3.02 22.17 6.24
CA VAL A 196 -3.10 23.60 6.61
C VAL A 196 -4.19 24.31 5.83
N ARG A 197 -4.28 24.09 4.52
CA ARG A 197 -5.35 24.67 3.68
C ARG A 197 -6.74 24.24 4.17
N HIS A 198 -6.89 22.98 4.54
CA HIS A 198 -8.15 22.46 5.06
C HIS A 198 -8.49 23.02 6.44
N LEU A 199 -7.51 23.10 7.34
CA LEU A 199 -7.67 23.71 8.65
C LEU A 199 -8.08 25.18 8.54
N GLN A 200 -7.44 25.95 7.65
CA GLN A 200 -7.83 27.35 7.40
C GLN A 200 -9.28 27.49 6.92
N GLN A 201 -9.79 26.56 6.12
CA GLN A 201 -11.18 26.55 5.69
C GLN A 201 -12.14 26.19 6.83
N LEU A 202 -11.74 25.28 7.71
CA LEU A 202 -12.52 24.88 8.89
C LEU A 202 -12.56 25.98 9.96
N PHE A 203 -11.45 26.67 10.22
CA PHE A 203 -11.40 27.79 11.16
C PHE A 203 -12.27 28.99 10.73
N ARG A 204 -12.70 29.06 9.47
CA ARG A 204 -13.71 30.03 9.02
C ARG A 204 -15.14 29.68 9.45
N ARG A 205 -15.35 28.51 10.05
CA ARG A 205 -16.63 28.01 10.57
C ARG A 205 -16.48 27.71 12.06
N PRO A 206 -16.56 28.72 12.94
CA PRO A 206 -16.26 28.58 14.36
C PRO A 206 -17.19 27.61 15.12
N ASP A 207 -18.38 27.34 14.59
CA ASP A 207 -19.37 26.44 15.21
C ASP A 207 -19.17 24.95 14.88
N ASP A 208 -18.09 24.57 14.20
CA ASP A 208 -17.87 23.16 13.86
C ASP A 208 -17.51 22.34 15.12
N PRO A 209 -18.29 21.32 15.50
CA PRO A 209 -18.04 20.52 16.71
C PRO A 209 -16.71 19.75 16.70
N ARG A 210 -16.03 19.67 15.55
CA ARG A 210 -14.76 18.96 15.38
C ARG A 210 -13.54 19.83 15.73
N LEU A 211 -13.71 21.15 15.82
CA LEU A 211 -12.63 22.12 16.03
C LEU A 211 -11.72 21.81 17.24
N PRO A 212 -12.25 21.45 18.44
CA PRO A 212 -11.41 21.21 19.62
C PRO A 212 -10.42 20.06 19.44
N ARG A 213 -10.88 18.94 18.85
CA ARG A 213 -10.03 17.75 18.59
C ARG A 213 -8.99 18.04 17.50
N MET A 214 -9.34 18.88 16.52
CA MET A 214 -8.43 19.28 15.45
C MET A 214 -7.36 20.25 15.95
N ILE A 215 -7.66 21.11 16.92
CA ILE A 215 -6.67 21.97 17.59
C ILE A 215 -5.68 21.12 18.41
N GLU A 216 -6.17 20.14 19.18
CA GLU A 216 -5.30 19.22 19.93
C GLU A 216 -4.32 18.49 19.00
N PHE A 217 -4.80 18.03 17.85
CA PHE A 217 -3.95 17.39 16.84
C PHE A 217 -3.00 18.36 16.13
N ALA A 218 -3.46 19.57 15.78
CA ALA A 218 -2.62 20.60 15.16
C ALA A 218 -1.44 21.00 16.05
N GLY A 219 -1.61 20.95 17.37
CA GLY A 219 -0.52 21.14 18.34
C GLY A 219 0.53 20.01 18.36
N ARG A 220 0.23 18.84 17.78
CA ARG A 220 1.12 17.66 17.74
C ARG A 220 1.81 17.43 16.37
N LEU A 221 1.45 18.21 15.34
CA LEU A 221 2.01 18.11 13.98
C LEU A 221 3.36 18.85 13.84
#